data_AF-A0A7S2QCR0-F1
#
_entry.id   AF-A0A7S2QCR0-F1
#
_cell.length_a   1.000
_cell.length_b   1.000
_cell.length_c   1.000
_cell.angle_alpha   90.00
_cell.angle_beta   90.00
_cell.angle_gamma   90.00
#
_symmetry.space_group_name_H-M   'P 1'
#
loop_
_entity.id
_entity.type
_entity.pdbx_description
1 polymer ?
#
loop_
_entity_poly.entity_id
_entity_poly.type
_entity_poly.pdbx_seq_one_letter_code
_entity_poly.pdbx_strand_id
1 'polypeptide(L)'
;EYHSATNATQAIVAFAAAGPLGRLGDRLGNRVAAALAGAFVSLPLYAVLAAGSTELGLYLWVAARVLMGFSGANFSGSPVYFALISEVSPPSEVKILLGIAFGVTVGMQLACGLIGRWVLRMTGDCERVLLRMTGDC
;
A
#
# COMPACT_ATOMS: atom_id res chain seq x y z
N GLU A 1 -0.43 8.22 16.44
CA GLU A 1 -0.75 6.87 16.96
C GLU A 1 -1.56 6.02 15.98
N TYR A 2 -2.62 6.53 15.36
CA TYR A 2 -3.40 5.79 14.35
C TYR A 2 -2.57 5.28 13.16
N HIS A 3 -1.64 6.09 12.64
CA HIS A 3 -0.77 5.68 11.54
C HIS A 3 0.17 4.53 11.90
N SER A 4 0.74 4.52 13.11
CA SER A 4 1.64 3.46 13.56
C SER A 4 0.89 2.16 13.82
N ALA A 5 -0.30 2.23 14.44
CA ALA A 5 -1.14 1.06 14.65
C ALA A 5 -1.61 0.44 13.32
N THR A 6 -2.06 1.26 12.37
CA THR A 6 -2.51 0.77 11.04
C THR A 6 -1.35 0.11 10.27
N ASN A 7 -0.15 0.69 10.33
CA ASN A 7 1.03 0.12 9.68
C ASN A 7 1.46 -1.21 10.34
N ALA A 8 1.39 -1.30 11.66
CA ALA A 8 1.70 -2.54 12.38
C ALA A 8 0.71 -3.66 12.01
N THR A 9 -0.59 -3.36 12.00
CA THR A 9 -1.63 -4.32 11.61
C THR A 9 -1.48 -4.76 10.15
N GLN A 10 -1.21 -3.82 9.23
CA GLN A 10 -0.90 -4.14 7.84
C GLN A 10 0.30 -5.09 7.75
N ALA A 11 1.39 -4.82 8.48
CA ALA A 11 2.59 -5.65 8.44
C ALA A 11 2.30 -7.07 8.96
N ILE A 12 1.54 -7.22 10.05
CA ILE A 12 1.12 -8.52 10.59
C ILE A 12 0.32 -9.29 9.54
N VAL A 13 -0.67 -8.65 8.90
CA VAL A 13 -1.47 -9.28 7.84
C VAL A 13 -0.59 -9.66 6.65
N ALA A 14 0.35 -8.81 6.25
CA ALA A 14 1.25 -9.09 5.15
C ALA A 14 2.20 -10.26 5.44
N PHE A 15 2.72 -10.37 6.67
CA PHE A 15 3.50 -11.54 7.09
C PHE A 15 2.66 -12.81 7.05
N ALA A 16 1.42 -12.78 7.54
CA ALA A 16 0.53 -13.94 7.52
C ALA A 16 0.10 -14.32 6.09
N ALA A 17 -0.13 -13.34 5.22
CA ALA A 17 -0.61 -13.53 3.85
C ALA A 17 0.49 -13.94 2.86
N ALA A 18 1.76 -13.60 3.12
CA ALA A 18 2.87 -13.88 2.21
C ALA A 18 2.99 -15.38 1.86
N GLY A 19 2.83 -16.27 2.84
CA GLY A 19 2.90 -17.72 2.63
C GLY A 19 1.76 -18.26 1.75
N PRO A 20 0.48 -18.06 2.13
CA PRO A 20 -0.66 -18.45 1.31
C PRO A 20 -0.63 -17.85 -0.10
N LEU A 21 -0.24 -16.58 -0.23
CA LEU A 21 -0.19 -15.89 -1.52
C LEU A 21 0.89 -16.47 -2.45
N GLY A 22 2.04 -16.89 -1.89
CA GLY A 22 3.06 -17.63 -2.63
C GLY A 22 2.53 -18.96 -3.19
N ARG A 23 1.86 -19.76 -2.35
CA ARG A 23 1.21 -21.03 -2.80
C ARG A 23 0.13 -20.80 -3.85
N LEU A 24 -0.53 -19.65 -3.80
CA LEU A 24 -1.57 -19.24 -4.75
C LEU A 24 -0.94 -18.90 -6.12
N GLY A 25 0.23 -18.26 -6.12
CA GLY A 25 1.09 -18.07 -7.30
C GLY A 25 1.54 -19.40 -7.90
N ASP A 26 1.95 -20.37 -7.08
CA ASP A 26 2.34 -21.70 -7.56
C ASP A 26 1.20 -22.46 -8.25
N ARG A 27 -0.05 -22.24 -7.84
CA ARG A 27 -1.24 -22.94 -8.37
C ARG A 27 -1.92 -22.25 -9.54
N LEU A 28 -2.06 -20.92 -9.49
CA LEU A 28 -2.81 -20.14 -10.48
C LEU A 28 -1.88 -19.36 -11.45
N GLY A 29 -0.57 -19.38 -11.20
CA GLY A 29 0.43 -18.64 -11.95
C GLY A 29 0.75 -17.28 -11.32
N ASN A 30 2.03 -16.89 -11.41
CA ASN A 30 2.55 -15.67 -10.80
C ASN A 30 1.91 -14.39 -11.36
N ARG A 31 1.42 -14.41 -12.61
CA ARG A 31 0.69 -13.27 -13.22
C ARG A 31 -0.64 -12.99 -12.52
N VAL A 32 -1.41 -14.04 -12.23
CA VAL A 32 -2.72 -13.91 -11.57
C VAL A 32 -2.54 -13.47 -10.12
N ALA A 33 -1.57 -14.08 -9.43
CA ALA A 33 -1.23 -13.68 -8.06
C ALA A 33 -0.74 -12.22 -8.01
N ALA A 34 0.05 -11.76 -8.98
CA ALA A 34 0.53 -10.38 -9.04
C ALA A 34 -0.60 -9.38 -9.33
N ALA A 35 -1.57 -9.75 -10.17
CA ALA A 35 -2.76 -8.93 -10.42
C ALA A 35 -3.61 -8.80 -9.16
N LEU A 36 -3.81 -9.91 -8.42
CA LEU A 36 -4.53 -9.91 -7.15
C LEU A 36 -3.81 -9.05 -6.09
N ALA A 37 -2.48 -9.19 -5.98
CA ALA A 37 -1.68 -8.34 -5.11
C ALA A 37 -1.80 -6.86 -5.47
N GLY A 38 -1.78 -6.53 -6.77
CA GLY A 38 -1.98 -5.16 -7.27
C GLY A 38 -3.36 -4.60 -6.93
N ALA A 39 -4.41 -5.42 -7.04
CA ALA A 39 -5.75 -5.03 -6.64
C ALA A 39 -5.81 -4.66 -5.15
N PHE A 40 -5.23 -5.49 -4.27
CA PHE A 40 -5.16 -5.18 -2.84
C PHE A 40 -4.34 -3.91 -2.53
N VAL A 41 -3.22 -3.68 -3.22
CA VAL A 41 -2.39 -2.46 -3.06
C VAL A 41 -3.15 -1.20 -3.47
N SER A 42 -4.06 -1.31 -4.45
CA SER A 42 -4.85 -0.17 -4.93
C SER A 42 -6.07 0.20 -4.08
N LEU A 43 -6.50 -0.67 -3.14
CA LEU A 43 -7.69 -0.44 -2.31
C LEU A 43 -7.67 0.90 -1.54
N PRO A 44 -6.57 1.33 -0.89
CA PRO A 44 -6.55 2.59 -0.17
C PRO A 44 -6.79 3.80 -1.07
N LEU A 45 -6.32 3.73 -2.33
CA LEU A 45 -6.57 4.79 -3.31
C LEU A 45 -8.05 4.86 -3.66
N TYR A 46 -8.69 3.72 -3.92
CA TYR A 46 -10.11 3.67 -4.22
C TYR A 46 -10.98 4.12 -3.03
N ALA A 47 -10.59 3.80 -1.80
CA ALA A 47 -11.27 4.28 -0.60
C ALA A 47 -11.28 5.82 -0.53
N VAL A 48 -10.14 6.46 -0.81
CA VAL A 48 -10.02 7.94 -0.83
C VAL A 48 -10.84 8.55 -1.97
N LEU A 49 -10.79 7.95 -3.16
CA LEU A 49 -11.55 8.45 -4.31
C LEU A 49 -13.07 8.32 -4.12
N ALA A 50 -13.53 7.24 -3.46
CA ALA A 50 -14.95 6.97 -3.28
C ALA A 50 -15.60 7.83 -2.18
N ALA A 51 -14.90 8.03 -1.05
CA ALA A 51 -15.50 8.63 0.15
C ALA A 51 -14.87 9.98 0.56
N GLY A 52 -13.78 10.40 -0.09
CA GLY A 52 -13.13 11.69 0.16
C GLY A 52 -12.62 11.84 1.59
N SER A 53 -12.56 13.09 2.07
CA SER A 53 -12.06 13.47 3.40
C SER A 53 -13.12 13.36 4.51
N THR A 54 -14.12 12.51 4.35
CA THR A 54 -15.18 12.29 5.35
C THR A 54 -14.73 11.32 6.45
N GLU A 55 -15.44 11.29 7.59
CA GLU A 55 -15.20 10.29 8.65
C GLU A 55 -15.34 8.85 8.12
N LEU A 56 -16.37 8.61 7.30
CA LEU A 56 -16.55 7.33 6.59
C LEU A 56 -15.35 7.01 5.69
N GLY A 57 -14.80 8.01 4.99
CA GLY A 57 -13.61 7.87 4.17
C GLY A 57 -12.37 7.47 4.97
N LEU A 58 -12.23 7.98 6.20
CA LEU A 58 -11.15 7.58 7.09
C LEU A 58 -11.28 6.11 7.51
N TYR A 59 -12.47 5.65 7.91
CA TYR A 59 -12.69 4.25 8.27
C TYR A 59 -12.46 3.31 7.07
N LEU A 60 -12.98 3.66 5.89
CA LEU A 60 -12.77 2.89 4.67
C LEU A 60 -11.29 2.86 4.27
N TRP A 61 -10.57 3.96 4.44
CA TRP A 61 -9.14 3.99 4.19
C TRP A 61 -8.35 3.11 5.15
N VAL A 62 -8.66 3.14 6.45
CA VAL A 62 -8.03 2.27 7.45
C VAL A 62 -8.30 0.80 7.13
N ALA A 63 -9.55 0.43 6.84
CA ALA A 63 -9.91 -0.92 6.44
C ALA A 63 -9.16 -1.35 5.17
N ALA A 64 -9.14 -0.50 4.14
CA ALA A 64 -8.41 -0.73 2.90
C ALA A 64 -6.91 -0.89 3.11
N ARG A 65 -6.31 -0.15 4.05
CA ARG A 65 -4.88 -0.26 4.41
C ARG A 65 -4.58 -1.59 5.09
N VAL A 66 -5.47 -2.09 5.94
CA VAL A 66 -5.31 -3.43 6.53
C VAL A 66 -5.46 -4.51 5.46
N LEU A 67 -6.47 -4.38 4.58
CA LEU A 67 -6.70 -5.32 3.48
C LEU A 67 -5.56 -5.32 2.45
N MET A 68 -4.92 -4.18 2.24
CA MET A 68 -3.71 -4.09 1.42
C MET A 68 -2.61 -5.05 1.92
N GLY A 69 -2.58 -5.37 3.22
CA GLY A 69 -1.68 -6.39 3.76
C GLY A 69 -1.80 -7.74 3.06
N PHE A 70 -2.98 -8.13 2.55
CA PHE A 70 -3.15 -9.40 1.81
C PHE A 70 -2.35 -9.49 0.52
N SER A 71 -1.85 -8.36 -0.02
CA SER A 71 -0.91 -8.37 -1.14
C SER A 71 0.47 -8.98 -0.81
N GLY A 72 0.74 -9.24 0.48
CA GLY A 72 2.06 -9.64 0.97
C GLY A 72 3.13 -8.57 0.78
N ALA A 73 2.75 -7.36 0.34
CA ALA A 73 3.67 -6.25 0.11
C ALA A 73 4.03 -5.59 1.44
N ASN A 74 5.31 -5.71 1.80
CA ASN A 74 5.92 -5.05 2.95
C ASN A 74 7.01 -4.06 2.48
N PHE A 75 7.74 -3.50 3.43
CA PHE A 75 8.88 -2.59 3.17
C PHE A 75 9.97 -3.23 2.29
N SER A 76 10.01 -4.56 2.18
CA SER A 76 10.93 -5.33 1.33
C SER A 76 10.36 -5.72 -0.04
N GLY A 77 9.13 -5.30 -0.37
CA GLY A 77 8.40 -5.69 -1.59
C GLY A 77 7.44 -6.88 -1.38
N SER A 78 6.72 -7.27 -2.44
CA SER A 78 5.87 -8.48 -2.44
C SER A 78 6.63 -9.66 -3.04
N PRO A 79 6.65 -10.84 -2.38
CA PRO A 79 7.26 -12.06 -2.92
C PRO A 79 6.71 -12.45 -4.30
N VAL A 80 5.44 -12.11 -4.57
CA VAL A 80 4.77 -12.43 -5.83
C VAL A 80 5.31 -11.57 -6.98
N TYR A 81 5.62 -10.30 -6.74
CA TYR A 81 6.27 -9.46 -7.76
C TYR A 81 7.70 -9.94 -8.02
N PHE A 82 8.40 -10.42 -7.00
CA PHE A 82 9.72 -11.02 -7.18
C PHE A 82 9.65 -12.28 -8.06
N ALA A 83 8.70 -13.18 -7.77
CA ALA A 83 8.47 -14.38 -8.56
C ALA A 83 8.13 -14.03 -10.02
N LEU A 84 7.26 -13.05 -10.25
CA LEU A 84 6.90 -12.60 -11.59
C LEU A 84 8.09 -12.00 -12.36
N ILE A 85 8.90 -11.14 -11.72
CA ILE A 85 10.08 -10.55 -12.36
C ILE A 85 11.09 -11.65 -12.73
N SER A 86 11.26 -12.65 -11.86
CA SER A 86 12.16 -13.78 -12.10
C SER A 86 11.71 -14.70 -13.24
N GLU A 87 10.41 -14.79 -13.52
CA GLU A 87 9.89 -15.54 -14.68
C GLU A 87 10.10 -14.81 -16.00
N VAL A 88 10.00 -13.47 -15.98
CA VAL A 88 9.99 -12.65 -17.22
C VAL A 88 11.39 -12.17 -17.62
N SER A 89 12.35 -12.20 -16.71
CA SER A 89 13.66 -11.56 -16.89
C SER A 89 14.82 -12.56 -16.76
N PRO A 90 15.94 -12.37 -17.47
CA PRO A 90 17.12 -13.19 -17.30
C PRO A 90 17.72 -13.04 -15.89
N PRO A 91 18.28 -14.11 -15.29
CA PRO A 91 18.69 -14.13 -13.88
C PRO A 91 19.79 -13.12 -13.52
N SER A 92 20.57 -12.66 -14.51
CA SER A 92 21.56 -11.58 -14.34
C SER A 92 20.92 -10.22 -14.08
N GLU A 93 19.69 -9.99 -14.55
CA GLU A 93 19.03 -8.68 -14.53
C GLU A 93 17.98 -8.54 -13.42
N VAL A 94 17.50 -9.66 -12.86
CA VAL A 94 16.44 -9.69 -11.83
C VAL A 94 16.75 -8.76 -10.64
N LYS A 95 17.99 -8.75 -10.14
CA LYS A 95 18.38 -7.90 -9.01
C LYS A 95 18.33 -6.41 -9.37
N ILE A 96 18.73 -6.06 -10.58
CA ILE A 96 18.72 -4.68 -11.07
C ILE A 96 17.28 -4.21 -11.25
N LEU A 97 16.43 -5.03 -11.90
CA LEU A 97 15.01 -4.74 -12.11
C LEU A 97 14.25 -4.58 -10.79
N LEU A 98 14.51 -5.44 -9.80
CA LEU A 98 13.92 -5.31 -8.47
C LEU A 98 14.37 -4.01 -7.78
N GLY A 99 15.66 -3.68 -7.88
CA GLY A 99 16.20 -2.44 -7.33
C GLY A 99 15.57 -1.19 -7.96
N ILE A 100 15.39 -1.19 -9.28
CA ILE A 100 14.70 -0.11 -10.01
C ILE A 100 13.24 -0.03 -9.58
N ALA A 101 12.52 -1.15 -9.55
CA ALA A 101 11.10 -1.18 -9.17
C ALA A 101 10.89 -0.64 -7.74
N PHE A 102 11.75 -1.03 -6.80
CA PHE A 102 11.71 -0.52 -5.44
C PHE A 102 12.06 0.97 -5.38
N GLY A 103 13.13 1.39 -6.06
CA GLY A 103 13.56 2.78 -6.11
C GLY A 103 12.50 3.72 -6.68
N VAL A 104 11.85 3.32 -7.79
CA VAL A 104 10.75 4.07 -8.40
C VAL A 104 9.56 4.17 -7.44
N THR A 105 9.19 3.07 -6.78
CA THR A 105 8.04 3.05 -5.87
C THR A 105 8.28 3.97 -4.65
N VAL A 106 9.44 3.87 -4.01
CA VAL A 106 9.79 4.73 -2.87
C VAL A 106 9.94 6.19 -3.30
N GLY A 107 10.59 6.43 -4.44
CA GLY A 107 10.74 7.77 -5.01
C GLY A 107 9.40 8.43 -5.30
N MET A 108 8.46 7.68 -5.90
CA MET A 108 7.11 8.16 -6.17
C MET A 108 6.34 8.43 -4.87
N GLN A 109 6.46 7.56 -3.87
CA GLN A 109 5.80 7.76 -2.58
C GLN A 109 6.31 9.01 -1.84
N LEU A 110 7.62 9.27 -1.90
CA LEU A 110 8.21 10.49 -1.36
C LEU A 110 7.74 11.73 -2.13
N ALA A 111 7.75 11.69 -3.46
CA ALA A 111 7.28 12.79 -4.30
C ALA A 111 5.80 13.12 -4.04
N CYS A 112 4.92 12.12 -4.04
CA CYS A 112 3.50 12.28 -3.71
C CYS A 112 3.30 12.78 -2.28
N GLY A 113 4.09 12.30 -1.32
CA GLY A 113 4.04 12.77 0.06
C GLY A 113 4.46 14.24 0.21
N LEU A 114 5.47 14.69 -0.53
CA LEU A 114 5.90 16.09 -0.55
C LEU A 114 4.83 16.99 -1.18
N ILE A 115 4.27 16.59 -2.32
CA ILE A 115 3.18 17.31 -2.99
C ILE A 115 1.97 17.40 -2.05
N GLY A 116 1.56 16.29 -1.43
CA GLY A 116 0.43 16.27 -0.50
C GLY A 116 0.62 17.22 0.69
N ARG A 117 1.81 17.25 1.29
CA ARG A 117 2.12 18.22 2.36
C ARG A 117 2.13 19.67 1.86
N TRP A 118 2.62 19.90 0.66
CA TRP A 118 2.65 21.23 0.05
C TRP A 118 1.24 21.75 -0.22
N VAL A 119 0.37 20.91 -0.80
CA VAL A 119 -1.05 21.20 -1.00
C VAL A 119 -1.75 21.47 0.33
N LEU A 120 -1.53 20.64 1.36
CA LEU A 120 -2.12 20.84 2.70
C LEU A 120 -1.71 22.18 3.31
N ARG A 121 -0.43 22.59 3.16
CA ARG A 121 0.07 23.89 3.63
C ARG A 121 -0.57 25.06 2.87
N MET A 122 -0.86 24.89 1.58
CA MET A 122 -1.54 25.92 0.79
C MET A 122 -3.02 26.07 1.14
N THR A 123 -3.67 24.98 1.56
CA THR A 123 -5.10 25.00 1.89
C THR A 123 -5.44 25.59 3.26
N GLY A 124 -4.46 25.94 4.10
CA GLY A 124 -4.56 26.88 5.24
C GLY A 124 -5.55 26.60 6.40
N ASP A 125 -6.64 25.87 6.20
CA ASP A 125 -7.82 25.84 7.08
C ASP A 125 -8.30 24.43 7.49
N CYS A 126 -7.71 23.36 6.94
CA CYS A 126 -8.15 21.99 7.25
C CYS A 126 -7.64 21.45 8.60
N GLU A 127 -6.82 22.21 9.35
CA GLU A 127 -6.45 21.86 10.73
C GLU A 127 -7.68 21.75 11.66
N ARG A 128 -8.78 22.47 11.36
CA ARG A 128 -9.98 22.45 12.21
C ARG A 128 -10.83 21.20 12.08
N VAL A 129 -10.74 20.43 10.99
CA VAL A 129 -11.57 19.22 10.84
C VAL A 129 -10.98 18.03 11.61
N LEU A 130 -9.64 17.97 11.74
CA LEU A 130 -8.96 16.94 12.53
C LEU A 130 -8.97 17.21 14.05
N LEU A 131 -9.01 18.47 14.48
CA LEU A 131 -9.02 18.85 15.91
C LEU A 131 -10.43 18.99 16.53
N ARG A 132 -11.50 19.11 15.73
CA ARG A 132 -12.87 19.17 16.29
C ARG A 132 -13.37 17.85 16.87
N MET A 133 -12.79 16.72 16.46
CA MET A 133 -13.12 15.40 17.01
C MET A 133 -12.60 15.17 18.44
N THR A 134 -11.70 16.03 18.94
CA THR A 134 -11.22 15.97 20.34
C THR A 134 -11.90 16.97 21.27
N GLY A 135 -12.86 17.77 20.77
CA GLY A 135 -13.53 18.82 21.54
C GLY A 135 -14.94 18.49 22.02
N ASP A 136 -15.55 17.40 21.52
CA ASP A 136 -16.92 17.00 21.85
C ASP A 136 -16.93 15.60 22.49
N CYS A 137 -16.34 15.49 23.68
CA CYS A 137 -16.64 14.50 24.72
C CYS A 137 -16.39 15.14 26.09
#